data_AF-A0A382K2A9-F1
#
_entry.id   AF-A0A382K2A9-F1
#
_cell.length_a   1.000
_cell.length_b   1.000
_cell.length_c   1.000
_cell.angle_alpha   90.00
_cell.angle_beta   90.00
_cell.angle_gamma   90.00
#
_symmetry.space_group_name_H-M   'P 1'
#
loop_
_entity.id
_entity.type
_entity.pdbx_description
1 polymer ?
#
loop_
_entity_poly.entity_id
_entity_poly.type
_entity_poly.pdbx_seq_one_letter_code
_entity_poly.pdbx_strand_id
1 'polypeptide(L)' 'VFTYGSLMVPRVMETVTGRLFDQAPALLRGFARYALRGETYPGLVQETTAATDGVLWRDVDDDSL' A
#
# COMPACT_ATOMS: atom_id res chain seq x y z
N VAL A 1 -4.23 5.03 -5.27
CA VAL A 1 -3.39 4.92 -4.04
C VAL A 1 -2.61 3.61 -4.03
N PHE A 2 -1.30 3.64 -3.85
CA PHE A 2 -0.48 2.43 -3.72
C PHE A 2 -0.31 2.05 -2.24
N THR A 3 -0.52 0.78 -1.92
CA THR A 3 -0.42 0.25 -0.55
C THR A 3 0.54 -0.94 -0.50
N TYR A 4 1.31 -1.04 0.59
CA TYR A 4 2.43 -1.99 0.75
C TYR A 4 2.43 -2.70 2.12
N GLY A 5 1.30 -2.65 2.83
CA GLY A 5 1.09 -3.21 4.15
C GLY A 5 -0.37 -3.57 4.40
N SER A 6 -0.92 -3.28 5.58
CA SER A 6 -2.26 -3.72 5.99
C SER A 6 -3.41 -3.31 5.05
N LEU A 7 -3.31 -2.13 4.43
CA LEU A 7 -4.30 -1.62 3.46
C LEU A 7 -4.31 -2.38 2.12
N MET A 8 -3.42 -3.36 1.91
CA MET A 8 -3.53 -4.29 0.77
C MET A 8 -4.69 -5.27 0.93
N VAL A 9 -5.26 -5.40 2.13
CA VAL A 9 -6.38 -6.29 2.42
C VAL A 9 -7.70 -5.55 2.18
N PRO A 10 -8.57 -5.99 1.26
CA PRO A 10 -9.82 -5.29 0.92
C PRO A 10 -10.71 -4.97 2.11
N ARG A 11 -10.84 -5.91 3.05
CA ARG A 11 -11.63 -5.70 4.27
C ARG A 11 -11.11 -4.54 5.12
N VAL A 12 -9.79 -4.36 5.19
CA VAL A 12 -9.18 -3.27 5.96
C VAL A 12 -9.44 -1.94 5.25
N MET A 13 -9.28 -1.90 3.93
CA MET A 13 -9.59 -0.71 3.12
C MET A 13 -11.05 -0.27 3.31
N GLU A 14 -11.99 -1.21 3.23
CA GLU A 14 -13.42 -0.96 3.45
C GLU A 14 -13.72 -0.51 4.88
N THR A 15 -13.07 -1.10 5.88
CA THR A 15 -13.27 -0.70 7.29
C THR A 15 -12.77 0.72 7.55
N VAL A 16 -11.66 1.13 6.94
CA VAL A 16 -11.04 2.45 7.15
C VAL A 16 -11.76 3.55 6.38
N THR A 17 -12.12 3.29 5.13
CA THR A 17 -12.71 4.30 4.23
C THR A 17 -14.24 4.24 4.17
N GLY A 18 -14.85 3.17 4.70
CA GLY A 18 -16.28 2.90 4.55
C GLY A 18 -16.69 2.47 3.14
N ARG A 19 -15.73 2.28 2.23
CA ARG A 19 -15.95 1.96 0.81
C ARG A 19 -14.93 0.96 0.31
N LEU A 20 -15.32 0.18 -0.70
CA LEU A 20 -14.39 -0.67 -1.42
C LEU A 20 -14.13 -0.10 -2.80
N PHE A 21 -12.85 0.03 -3.14
CA PHE A 21 -12.38 0.51 -4.44
C PHE A 21 -11.89 -0.64 -5.30
N ASP A 22 -11.81 -0.43 -6.60
CA ASP A 22 -11.18 -1.40 -7.50
C ASP A 22 -9.68 -1.49 -7.22
N GLN A 23 -9.16 -2.71 -7.17
CA GLN A 23 -7.75 -2.97 -6.92
C GLN A 23 -7.10 -3.86 -7.96
N ALA A 24 -5.79 -3.66 -8.15
CA ALA A 24 -4.95 -4.56 -8.91
C ALA A 24 -3.61 -4.77 -8.20
N PRO A 25 -2.99 -5.98 -8.33
CA PRO A 25 -1.60 -6.16 -7.97
C PRO A 25 -0.72 -5.15 -8.70
N ALA A 26 0.24 -4.57 -8.01
CA ALA A 26 1.13 -3.55 -8.55
C ALA A 26 2.55 -3.72 -8.03
N LEU A 27 3.52 -3.30 -8.84
CA LEU A 27 4.94 -3.30 -8.49
C LEU A 27 5.46 -1.86 -8.51
N LEU A 28 5.90 -1.37 -7.35
CA LEU A 28 6.51 -0.06 -7.21
C LEU A 28 8.03 -0.18 -7.37
N ARG A 29 8.55 0.29 -8.51
CA ARG A 29 9.98 0.29 -8.80
C ARG A 29 10.70 1.46 -8.12
N GLY A 30 11.96 1.26 -7.76
CA GLY A 30 12.78 2.27 -7.10
C GLY A 30 12.52 2.39 -5.60
N PHE A 31 11.80 1.43 -5.01
CA PHE A 31 11.49 1.40 -3.58
C PHE A 31 11.64 -0.01 -3.02
N ALA A 32 12.18 -0.08 -1.81
CA ALA A 32 12.32 -1.28 -1.03
C ALA A 32 11.50 -1.21 0.26
N ARG A 33 10.92 -2.35 0.63
CA ARG A 33 10.14 -2.51 1.85
C ARG A 33 11.00 -3.14 2.95
N TYR A 34 11.15 -2.43 4.06
CA TYR A 34 11.96 -2.87 5.20
C TYR A 34 11.12 -3.00 6.46
N ALA A 35 11.42 -4.00 7.29
CA ALA A 35 10.86 -4.08 8.63
C ALA A 35 11.47 -2.98 9.51
N LEU A 36 10.61 -2.22 10.19
CA LEU A 36 11.05 -1.20 11.13
C LEU A 36 11.25 -1.82 12.52
N ARG A 37 12.34 -1.47 13.18
CA ARG A 37 12.65 -2.02 14.51
C ARG A 37 11.65 -1.50 15.54
N GLY A 38 10.91 -2.41 16.15
CA GLY A 38 9.93 -2.09 17.21
C GLY A 38 8.52 -1.80 16.68
N GLU A 39 8.33 -1.80 15.36
CA GLU A 39 7.04 -1.53 14.74
C GLU A 39 6.52 -2.78 14.03
N THR A 40 5.20 -2.96 14.03
CA THR A 40 4.55 -4.08 13.31
C THR A 40 4.35 -3.78 11.82
N TYR A 41 4.52 -2.52 11.41
CA TYR A 41 4.38 -2.11 10.02
C TYR A 41 5.74 -1.92 9.33
N PRO A 42 5.84 -2.27 8.04
CA PRO A 42 7.05 -2.03 7.27
C PRO A 42 7.17 -0.56 6.85
N GLY A 43 8.40 -0.08 6.73
CA GLY A 43 8.74 1.18 6.08
C GLY A 43 9.02 0.97 4.60
N LEU A 44 8.83 2.03 3.82
CA LEU A 44 9.15 2.06 2.39
C LEU A 44 10.25 3.10 2.16
N VAL A 45 11.37 2.68 1.59
CA VAL A 45 12.55 3.52 1.37
C VAL A 45 12.90 3.55 -0.10
N GLN A 46 13.35 4.70 -0.62
CA GLN A 46 13.85 4.79 -1.98
C GLN A 46 15.11 3.94 -2.15
N GLU A 47 15.08 3.08 -3.16
CA GLU A 47 16.20 2.23 -3.54
C GLU A 47 16.08 1.90 -5.03
N THR A 48 16.92 2.52 -5.84
CA THR A 48 16.81 2.54 -7.31
C THR A 48 16.85 1.17 -7.97
N THR A 49 17.52 0.20 -7.34
CA THR A 49 17.65 -1.17 -7.83
C THR A 49 16.56 -2.12 -7.31
N ALA A 50 15.71 -1.64 -6.40
CA ALA A 50 14.68 -2.45 -5.77
C ALA A 50 13.31 -2.24 -6.41
N ALA A 51 12.41 -3.18 -6.14
CA ALA A 51 11.01 -3.06 -6.42
C ALA A 51 10.20 -3.69 -5.29
N THR A 52 9.07 -3.08 -4.95
CA THR A 52 8.18 -3.53 -3.88
C THR A 52 6.82 -3.91 -4.46
N ASP A 53 6.40 -5.15 -4.22
CA ASP A 53 5.05 -5.60 -4.52
C ASP A 53 4.02 -4.95 -3.57
N GLY A 54 2.87 -4.63 -4.12
CA GLY A 54 1.77 -4.00 -3.39
C GLY A 54 0.45 -4.09 -4.13
N VAL A 55 -0.50 -3.29 -3.67
CA VAL A 55 -1.83 -3.15 -4.28
C VAL A 55 -2.04 -1.70 -4.70
N LEU A 56 -2.49 -1.50 -5.93
CA LEU A 56 -2.96 -0.21 -6.42
C LEU A 56 -4.48 -0.16 -6.34
N TRP A 57 -4.99 0.67 -5.44
CA TRP A 57 -6.40 1.07 -5.38
C TRP A 57 -6.65 2.18 -6.39
N ARG A 58 -7.64 1.99 -7.26
CA ARG A 58 -8.02 2.92 -8.32
C ARG A 58 -9.17 3.80 -7.86
N ASP A 59 -9.21 5.02 -8.38
CA ASP A 59 -10.32 5.97 -8.21
C ASP A 59 -10.71 6.19 -6.74
N VAL A 60 -9.70 6.19 -5.86
CA VAL A 60 -9.86 6.56 -4.45
C VAL A 60 -10.19 8.04 -4.39
N ASP A 61 -11.34 8.37 -3.80
CA ASP A 61 -11.82 9.73 -3.65
C ASP A 61 -11.03 10.51 -2.57
N ASP A 62 -11.14 11.84 -2.62
CA ASP A 62 -10.43 12.74 -1.70
C ASP A 62 -10.88 12.57 -0.24
N ASP A 63 -12.12 12.13 0.01
CA ASP A 63 -12.62 11.86 1.37
C ASP A 63 -11.93 10.63 2.00
N SER A 64 -11.30 9.78 1.17
CA SER A 64 -10.66 8.53 1.55
C SER A 64 -9.11 8.59 1.57
N LEU A 65 -8.53 9.76 1.30
CA LEU A 65 -7.08 10.03 1.33
C LEU A 65 -6.63 10.64 2.66
#